data_AF-A0A0W1RWF6-F1
#
_entry.id   AF-A0A0W1RWF6-F1
#
_cell.length_a   1.000
_cell.length_b   1.000
_cell.length_c   1.000
_cell.angle_alpha   90.00
_cell.angle_beta   90.00
_cell.angle_gamma   90.00
#
_symmetry.space_group_name_H-M   'P 1'
#
loop_
_entity.id
_entity.type
_entity.pdbx_description
1 polymer ?
#
loop_
_entity_poly.entity_id
_entity_poly.type
_entity_poly.pdbx_seq_one_letter_code
_entity_poly.pdbx_strand_id
1 'polypeptide(L)'
;MRITRTAPLLAFWLLLLAAGSVVAGTQTVVLGMGCFWGAEMRMSKLTGVVDVEAGYAGGDAETVTYRDVLSTARAIRRGETDQTGHAEVVKVTFDTDKTSLERVLAGFWENHNPTQGNRQGNDIGSNYRSAVFYANDRQRQVAEETRAIYQQALAAEGFGSITTEIAPLRNYNRAETYHQDYLEKNPNGYCGIGGTGVAYPGGMTESDRTESPTAERLDAGDLQRERQLIVFEAVDCPFCERFEQDILENWQSVVPITTTLHPRPPEGWTLAKPLFGTPTIVLFEDGRETARYTGYQGDPDRFRQWLAPHEPTP
;
A
#
# COMPACT_ATOMS: atom_id res chain seq x y z
N MET A 1 -19.74 46.67 -63.52
CA MET A 1 -18.96 46.92 -62.30
C MET A 1 -19.82 46.59 -61.10
N ARG A 2 -19.57 45.44 -60.45
CA ARG A 2 -19.83 45.11 -59.01
C ARG A 2 -19.72 43.60 -58.85
N ILE A 3 -18.53 43.15 -58.48
CA ILE A 3 -18.26 41.79 -57.99
C ILE A 3 -18.25 41.94 -56.46
N THR A 4 -19.28 41.45 -55.79
CA THR A 4 -19.33 41.36 -54.33
C THR A 4 -18.59 40.10 -53.89
N ARG A 5 -17.40 40.28 -53.33
CA ARG A 5 -16.64 39.23 -52.64
C ARG A 5 -17.21 39.03 -51.24
N THR A 6 -17.67 37.83 -50.94
CA THR A 6 -17.97 37.35 -49.58
C THR A 6 -16.66 36.95 -48.90
N ALA A 7 -16.39 37.48 -47.71
CA ALA A 7 -15.28 37.08 -46.85
C ALA A 7 -15.71 35.92 -45.94
N PRO A 8 -14.87 34.90 -45.69
CA PRO A 8 -15.19 33.87 -44.72
C PRO A 8 -14.81 34.34 -43.31
N LEU A 9 -15.74 34.13 -42.37
CA LEU A 9 -15.52 34.29 -40.93
C LEU A 9 -14.57 33.18 -40.45
N LEU A 10 -13.35 33.54 -40.06
CA LEU A 10 -12.44 32.67 -39.31
C LEU A 10 -12.93 32.58 -37.87
N ALA A 11 -13.58 31.46 -37.53
CA ALA A 11 -13.87 31.10 -36.15
C ALA A 11 -12.56 30.62 -35.48
N PHE A 12 -11.97 31.49 -34.65
CA PHE A 12 -10.87 31.14 -33.75
C PHE A 12 -11.39 30.21 -32.66
N TRP A 13 -11.10 28.92 -32.76
CA TRP A 13 -11.28 27.98 -31.66
C TRP A 13 -10.13 28.17 -30.68
N LEU A 14 -10.42 28.82 -29.55
CA LEU A 14 -9.49 28.91 -28.43
C LEU A 14 -9.50 27.55 -27.70
N LEU A 15 -8.53 26.68 -28.00
CA LEU A 15 -8.25 25.52 -27.15
C LEU A 15 -7.72 26.03 -25.81
N LEU A 16 -8.54 25.98 -24.76
CA LEU A 16 -8.03 26.00 -23.39
C LEU A 16 -7.32 24.67 -23.13
N LEU A 17 -5.98 24.69 -23.25
CA LEU A 17 -5.13 23.69 -22.63
C LEU A 17 -5.25 23.87 -21.10
N ALA A 18 -5.99 22.98 -20.45
CA ALA A 18 -5.91 22.83 -19.00
C ALA A 18 -4.55 22.18 -18.66
N ALA A 19 -3.50 22.98 -18.65
CA ALA A 19 -2.24 22.61 -18.03
C ALA A 19 -2.50 22.57 -16.51
N GLY A 20 -2.48 21.37 -15.92
CA GLY A 20 -2.48 21.21 -14.48
C GLY A 20 -1.40 22.10 -13.89
N SER A 21 -1.79 23.03 -13.02
CA SER A 21 -0.88 24.02 -12.47
C SER A 21 0.16 23.31 -11.61
N VAL A 22 1.41 23.24 -12.07
CA VAL A 22 2.54 22.89 -11.21
C VAL A 22 2.65 24.03 -10.21
N VAL A 23 2.19 23.79 -8.99
CA VAL A 23 2.34 24.75 -7.89
C VAL A 23 3.84 24.94 -7.67
N ALA A 24 4.33 26.18 -7.74
CA ALA A 24 5.74 26.48 -7.48
C ALA A 24 6.15 25.90 -6.12
N GLY A 25 7.34 25.26 -6.06
CA GLY A 25 7.82 24.59 -4.85
C GLY A 25 7.34 23.14 -4.68
N THR A 26 6.72 22.53 -5.70
CA THR A 26 6.33 21.11 -5.67
C THR A 26 7.08 20.26 -6.69
N GLN A 27 7.24 18.97 -6.38
CA GLN A 27 7.76 17.94 -7.27
C GLN A 27 6.82 16.73 -7.31
N THR A 28 6.93 15.92 -8.37
CA THR A 28 6.12 14.72 -8.54
C THR A 28 6.97 13.48 -8.77
N VAL A 29 6.49 12.32 -8.32
CA VAL A 29 7.05 11.00 -8.62
C VAL A 29 5.91 10.00 -8.82
N VAL A 30 6.08 9.04 -9.75
CA VAL A 30 5.05 8.03 -10.06
C VAL A 30 5.48 6.68 -9.51
N LEU A 31 4.65 6.08 -8.66
CA LEU A 31 4.99 4.92 -7.84
C LEU A 31 3.95 3.81 -8.01
N GLY A 32 4.40 2.58 -8.28
CA GLY A 32 3.58 1.37 -8.29
C GLY A 32 3.76 0.61 -6.98
N MET A 33 2.67 0.37 -6.26
CA MET A 33 2.70 -0.23 -4.91
C MET A 33 1.70 -1.39 -4.77
N GLY A 34 1.17 -1.93 -5.87
CA GLY A 34 0.04 -2.85 -5.87
C GLY A 34 -1.27 -2.11 -6.19
N CYS A 35 -2.37 -2.50 -5.56
CA CYS A 35 -3.66 -1.83 -5.73
C CYS A 35 -3.56 -0.34 -5.36
N PHE A 36 -3.79 0.55 -6.32
CA PHE A 36 -3.59 1.99 -6.13
C PHE A 36 -4.49 2.63 -5.06
N TRP A 37 -5.57 1.98 -4.62
CA TRP A 37 -6.49 2.51 -3.59
C TRP A 37 -5.80 2.58 -2.24
N GLY A 38 -5.10 1.50 -1.86
CA GLY A 38 -4.30 1.48 -0.65
C GLY A 38 -3.05 2.36 -0.79
N ALA A 39 -2.48 2.43 -1.99
CA ALA A 39 -1.28 3.24 -2.25
C ALA A 39 -1.59 4.74 -2.09
N GLU A 40 -2.71 5.20 -2.63
CA GLU A 40 -3.17 6.58 -2.55
C GLU A 40 -3.34 7.00 -1.09
N MET A 41 -4.08 6.22 -0.31
CA MET A 41 -4.29 6.46 1.13
C MET A 41 -2.98 6.48 1.92
N ARG A 42 -2.04 5.55 1.66
CA ARG A 42 -0.79 5.48 2.42
C ARG A 42 0.14 6.63 2.09
N MET A 43 0.27 6.98 0.82
CA MET A 43 1.15 8.06 0.38
C MET A 43 0.59 9.43 0.76
N SER A 44 -0.73 9.62 0.78
CA SER A 44 -1.35 10.90 1.17
C SER A 44 -1.14 11.25 2.64
N LYS A 45 -0.90 10.25 3.50
CA LYS A 45 -0.60 10.45 4.92
C LYS A 45 0.86 10.89 5.20
N LEU A 46 1.74 10.90 4.20
CA LEU A 46 3.14 11.29 4.40
C LEU A 46 3.27 12.81 4.53
N THR A 47 4.09 13.26 5.49
CA THR A 47 4.38 14.68 5.67
C THR A 47 4.98 15.30 4.43
N GLY A 48 4.44 16.47 4.05
CA GLY A 48 4.84 17.22 2.86
C GLY A 48 4.24 16.73 1.55
N VAL A 49 3.53 15.59 1.52
CA VAL A 49 2.70 15.22 0.37
C VAL A 49 1.47 16.12 0.34
N VAL A 50 1.16 16.66 -0.85
CA VAL A 50 0.08 17.63 -1.05
C VAL A 50 -1.04 17.12 -1.96
N ASP A 51 -0.74 16.13 -2.80
CA ASP A 51 -1.72 15.49 -3.70
C ASP A 51 -1.22 14.10 -4.08
N VAL A 52 -2.15 13.14 -4.22
CA VAL A 52 -1.86 11.80 -4.71
C VAL A 52 -2.97 11.41 -5.68
N GLU A 53 -2.60 11.06 -6.91
CA GLU A 53 -3.56 10.74 -7.97
C GLU A 53 -3.35 9.31 -8.48
N ALA A 54 -4.42 8.50 -8.50
CA ALA A 54 -4.38 7.16 -9.06
C ALA A 54 -4.26 7.17 -10.61
N GLY A 55 -3.48 6.25 -11.17
CA GLY A 55 -3.24 6.15 -12.60
C GLY A 55 -2.63 4.83 -13.07
N TYR A 56 -2.26 4.81 -14.36
CA TYR A 56 -1.65 3.67 -15.05
C TYR A 56 -0.38 4.10 -15.80
N ALA A 57 0.75 3.43 -15.56
CA ALA A 57 2.04 3.78 -16.17
C ALA A 57 2.94 2.56 -16.45
N GLY A 58 3.97 2.77 -17.26
CA GLY A 58 5.01 1.76 -17.52
C GLY A 58 4.64 0.64 -18.49
N GLY A 59 3.50 0.74 -19.19
CA GLY A 59 3.16 -0.15 -20.30
C GLY A 59 3.48 0.45 -21.67
N ASP A 60 3.32 -0.36 -22.71
CA ASP A 60 3.61 0.03 -24.09
C ASP A 60 2.50 0.85 -24.75
N ALA A 61 1.26 0.67 -24.32
CA ALA A 61 0.12 1.42 -24.84
C ALA A 61 0.22 2.90 -24.45
N GLU A 62 -0.16 3.79 -25.36
CA GLU A 62 -0.16 5.25 -25.10
C GLU A 62 -1.32 5.63 -24.18
N THR A 63 -2.51 5.09 -24.47
CA THR A 63 -3.74 5.36 -23.72
C THR A 63 -4.40 4.07 -23.30
N VAL A 64 -4.80 3.98 -22.01
CA VAL A 64 -5.45 2.79 -21.44
C VAL A 64 -6.56 3.16 -20.46
N THR A 65 -7.59 2.34 -20.39
CA THR A 65 -8.58 2.31 -19.30
C THR A 65 -8.27 1.20 -18.30
N TYR A 66 -8.94 1.19 -17.14
CA TYR A 66 -8.80 0.10 -16.18
C TYR A 66 -9.02 -1.29 -16.81
N ARG A 67 -10.03 -1.39 -17.69
CA ARG A 67 -10.36 -2.64 -18.39
C ARG A 67 -9.22 -3.10 -19.30
N ASP A 68 -8.55 -2.17 -19.98
CA ASP A 68 -7.44 -2.48 -20.87
C ASP A 68 -6.25 -3.01 -20.06
N VAL A 69 -5.94 -2.37 -18.93
CA VAL A 69 -4.88 -2.82 -18.00
C VAL A 69 -5.13 -4.25 -17.53
N LEU A 70 -6.34 -4.56 -17.05
CA LEU A 70 -6.70 -5.90 -16.61
C LEU A 70 -6.68 -6.93 -17.75
N SER A 71 -7.12 -6.54 -18.94
CA SER A 71 -7.11 -7.42 -20.12
C SER A 71 -5.68 -7.79 -20.50
N THR A 72 -4.79 -6.80 -20.60
CA THR A 72 -3.38 -7.00 -20.93
C THR A 72 -2.67 -7.83 -19.85
N ALA A 73 -2.90 -7.54 -18.57
CA ALA A 73 -2.33 -8.34 -17.48
C ALA A 73 -2.75 -9.83 -17.55
N ARG A 74 -4.02 -10.10 -17.90
CA ARG A 74 -4.50 -11.49 -18.12
C ARG A 74 -3.90 -12.14 -19.36
N ALA A 75 -3.69 -11.40 -20.44
CA ALA A 75 -3.04 -11.91 -21.65
C ALA A 75 -1.56 -12.26 -21.37
N ILE A 76 -0.83 -11.38 -20.67
CA ILE A 76 0.55 -11.63 -20.23
C ILE A 76 0.62 -12.89 -19.37
N ARG A 77 -0.26 -13.02 -18.38
CA ARG A 77 -0.29 -14.20 -17.50
C ARG A 77 -0.56 -15.51 -18.25
N ARG A 78 -1.28 -15.45 -19.38
CA ARG A 78 -1.56 -16.60 -20.25
C ARG A 78 -0.48 -16.85 -21.30
N GLY A 79 0.55 -15.99 -21.39
CA GLY A 79 1.58 -16.07 -22.43
C GLY A 79 1.03 -15.77 -23.84
N GLU A 80 -0.06 -15.01 -23.93
CA GLU A 80 -0.73 -14.68 -25.20
C GLU A 80 -0.14 -13.43 -25.86
N THR A 81 0.69 -12.68 -25.14
CA THR A 81 1.30 -11.44 -25.62
C THR A 81 2.64 -11.20 -24.95
N ASP A 82 3.56 -10.60 -25.70
CA ASP A 82 4.85 -10.11 -25.22
C ASP A 82 4.80 -8.60 -24.90
N GLN A 83 3.62 -7.98 -24.95
CA GLN A 83 3.46 -6.56 -24.60
C GLN A 83 3.73 -6.31 -23.12
N THR A 84 4.35 -5.17 -22.81
CA THR A 84 4.48 -4.69 -21.44
C THR A 84 3.16 -4.03 -21.01
N GLY A 85 2.51 -4.59 -20.00
CA GLY A 85 1.29 -4.03 -19.42
C GLY A 85 1.59 -2.86 -18.46
N HIS A 86 0.65 -1.92 -18.36
CA HIS A 86 0.74 -0.86 -17.35
C HIS A 86 0.62 -1.43 -15.93
N ALA A 87 1.33 -0.82 -15.00
CA ALA A 87 1.10 -0.95 -13.56
C ALA A 87 0.01 0.02 -13.12
N GLU A 88 -0.78 -0.38 -12.12
CA GLU A 88 -1.48 0.55 -11.25
C GLU A 88 -0.45 1.35 -10.45
N VAL A 89 -0.56 2.67 -10.52
CA VAL A 89 0.39 3.59 -9.91
C VAL A 89 -0.34 4.75 -9.24
N VAL A 90 0.38 5.44 -8.38
CA VAL A 90 0.00 6.75 -7.86
C VAL A 90 1.03 7.80 -8.27
N LYS A 91 0.56 8.95 -8.74
CA LYS A 91 1.39 10.14 -8.95
C LYS A 91 1.35 10.95 -7.66
N VAL A 92 2.45 10.95 -6.92
CA VAL A 92 2.60 11.66 -5.65
C VAL A 92 3.19 13.03 -5.92
N THR A 93 2.48 14.08 -5.53
CA THR A 93 2.95 15.47 -5.54
C THR A 93 3.32 15.90 -4.13
N PHE A 94 4.51 16.44 -3.95
CA PHE A 94 5.02 16.84 -2.64
C PHE A 94 5.68 18.22 -2.66
N ASP A 95 5.58 18.94 -1.55
CA ASP A 95 6.19 20.24 -1.28
C ASP A 95 7.66 20.06 -0.92
N THR A 96 8.56 20.60 -1.74
CA THR A 96 10.01 20.42 -1.58
C THR A 96 10.59 21.18 -0.39
N ASP A 97 9.85 22.14 0.18
CA ASP A 97 10.26 22.86 1.38
C ASP A 97 9.90 22.07 2.65
N LYS A 98 8.96 21.12 2.57
CA LYS A 98 8.50 20.30 3.70
C LYS A 98 9.09 18.89 3.70
N THR A 99 9.29 18.30 2.52
CA THR A 99 9.82 16.94 2.40
C THR A 99 10.73 16.80 1.18
N SER A 100 11.50 15.71 1.15
CA SER A 100 12.41 15.41 0.05
C SER A 100 11.93 14.18 -0.72
N LEU A 101 12.41 14.01 -1.96
CA LEU A 101 12.16 12.80 -2.73
C LEU A 101 12.64 11.54 -1.99
N GLU A 102 13.77 11.63 -1.29
CA GLU A 102 14.31 10.54 -0.48
C GLU A 102 13.32 10.12 0.62
N ARG A 103 12.71 11.09 1.32
CA ARG A 103 11.68 10.83 2.35
C ARG A 103 10.41 10.23 1.76
N VAL A 104 9.95 10.75 0.62
CA VAL A 104 8.81 10.17 -0.10
C VAL A 104 9.10 8.72 -0.50
N LEU A 105 10.32 8.45 -0.98
CA LEU A 105 10.74 7.09 -1.33
C LEU A 105 10.93 6.19 -0.10
N ALA A 106 11.41 6.70 1.02
CA ALA A 106 11.44 5.97 2.29
C ALA A 106 10.03 5.52 2.69
N GLY A 107 9.06 6.44 2.65
CA GLY A 107 7.65 6.12 2.87
C GLY A 107 7.13 5.07 1.88
N PHE A 108 7.47 5.19 0.60
CA PHE A 108 7.16 4.17 -0.42
C PHE A 108 7.69 2.79 -0.05
N TRP A 109 8.98 2.68 0.33
CA TRP A 109 9.64 1.43 0.67
C TRP A 109 9.00 0.73 1.89
N GLU A 110 8.61 1.50 2.91
CA GLU A 110 7.98 0.98 4.14
C GLU A 110 6.52 0.55 3.93
N ASN A 111 5.80 1.21 3.01
CA ASN A 111 4.35 1.08 2.89
C ASN A 111 3.87 -0.03 1.94
N HIS A 112 4.75 -0.83 1.36
CA HIS A 112 4.40 -2.03 0.60
C HIS A 112 5.51 -3.10 0.73
N ASN A 113 5.35 -4.28 0.11
CA ASN A 113 6.38 -5.30 0.11
C ASN A 113 7.14 -5.34 -1.24
N PRO A 114 8.29 -4.66 -1.38
CA PRO A 114 9.00 -4.57 -2.65
C PRO A 114 9.67 -5.89 -3.10
N THR A 115 9.60 -6.97 -2.30
CA THR A 115 10.20 -8.27 -2.64
C THR A 115 9.21 -9.24 -3.27
N GLN A 116 7.94 -8.85 -3.47
CA GLN A 116 6.88 -9.75 -3.96
C GLN A 116 6.74 -9.82 -5.49
N GLY A 117 7.54 -9.07 -6.27
CA GLY A 117 7.49 -9.08 -7.74
C GLY A 117 6.17 -8.54 -8.29
N ASN A 118 5.58 -9.26 -9.26
CA ASN A 118 4.29 -8.96 -9.89
C ASN A 118 3.10 -9.32 -8.96
N ARG A 119 3.18 -8.89 -7.70
CA ARG A 119 2.20 -9.19 -6.65
C ARG A 119 2.34 -8.22 -5.49
N GLN A 120 1.21 -7.88 -4.85
CA GLN A 120 1.14 -7.32 -3.51
C GLN A 120 0.00 -7.96 -2.74
N GLY A 121 0.31 -8.68 -1.66
CA GLY A 121 -0.72 -9.37 -0.88
C GLY A 121 -1.47 -10.43 -1.73
N ASN A 122 -2.77 -10.23 -1.93
CA ASN A 122 -3.62 -11.09 -2.77
C ASN A 122 -3.75 -10.61 -4.21
N ASP A 123 -3.26 -9.41 -4.51
CA ASP A 123 -3.30 -8.82 -5.85
C ASP A 123 -2.13 -9.38 -6.67
N ILE A 124 -2.42 -10.27 -7.62
CA ILE A 124 -1.43 -11.00 -8.42
C ILE A 124 -1.57 -10.62 -9.89
N GLY A 125 -0.50 -10.09 -10.46
CA GLY A 125 -0.44 -9.65 -11.85
C GLY A 125 0.64 -8.60 -12.07
N SER A 126 1.12 -8.48 -13.31
CA SER A 126 2.10 -7.45 -13.68
C SER A 126 1.57 -6.02 -13.49
N ASN A 127 0.24 -5.84 -13.44
CA ASN A 127 -0.39 -4.58 -13.10
C ASN A 127 -0.21 -4.19 -11.62
N TYR A 128 0.11 -5.14 -10.74
CA TYR A 128 0.33 -4.90 -9.30
C TYR A 128 1.80 -4.91 -8.89
N ARG A 129 2.71 -4.81 -9.86
CA ARG A 129 4.15 -4.82 -9.59
C ARG A 129 4.58 -3.57 -8.83
N SER A 130 5.61 -3.72 -8.01
CA SER A 130 6.30 -2.57 -7.40
C SER A 130 7.09 -1.82 -8.47
N ALA A 131 6.95 -0.49 -8.54
CA ALA A 131 7.64 0.33 -9.53
C ALA A 131 7.93 1.75 -9.04
N VAL A 132 9.02 2.35 -9.53
CA VAL A 132 9.35 3.78 -9.43
C VAL A 132 9.61 4.28 -10.85
N PHE A 133 8.67 5.08 -11.37
CA PHE A 133 8.80 5.69 -12.69
C PHE A 133 9.35 7.11 -12.55
N TYR A 134 10.61 7.30 -12.94
CA TYR A 134 11.34 8.55 -12.77
C TYR A 134 11.16 9.50 -13.98
N ALA A 135 11.05 10.80 -13.72
CA ALA A 135 10.95 11.82 -14.76
C ALA A 135 12.32 12.32 -15.25
N ASN A 136 13.37 12.16 -14.45
CA ASN A 136 14.72 12.64 -14.76
C ASN A 136 15.81 11.83 -14.02
N ASP A 137 17.07 12.05 -14.39
CA ASP A 137 18.21 11.31 -13.84
C ASP A 137 18.42 11.50 -12.33
N ARG A 138 18.08 12.68 -11.79
CA ARG A 138 18.15 12.91 -10.34
C ARG A 138 17.19 11.97 -9.61
N GLN A 139 15.96 11.82 -10.10
CA GLN A 139 15.01 10.89 -9.51
C GLN A 139 15.46 9.44 -9.63
N ARG A 140 16.07 9.05 -10.77
CA ARG A 140 16.65 7.71 -10.94
C ARG A 140 17.70 7.43 -9.87
N GLN A 141 18.66 8.34 -9.68
CA GLN A 141 19.75 8.18 -8.72
C GLN A 141 19.22 8.01 -7.29
N VAL A 142 18.32 8.90 -6.86
CA VAL A 142 17.73 8.81 -5.50
C VAL A 142 16.92 7.52 -5.33
N ALA A 143 16.20 7.07 -6.36
CA ALA A 143 15.47 5.79 -6.32
C ALA A 143 16.43 4.59 -6.18
N GLU A 144 17.55 4.59 -6.90
CA GLU A 144 18.55 3.52 -6.83
C GLU A 144 19.29 3.51 -5.49
N GLU A 145 19.68 4.68 -4.98
CA GLU A 145 20.32 4.85 -3.67
C GLU A 145 19.40 4.40 -2.54
N THR A 146 18.16 4.89 -2.53
CA THR A 146 17.21 4.54 -1.48
C THR A 146 16.82 3.07 -1.50
N ARG A 147 16.69 2.47 -2.70
CA ARG A 147 16.54 1.01 -2.86
C ARG A 147 17.71 0.26 -2.23
N ALA A 148 18.95 0.68 -2.48
CA ALA A 148 20.13 0.00 -1.96
C ALA A 148 20.20 0.03 -0.43
N ILE A 149 19.84 1.17 0.17
CA ILE A 149 19.74 1.33 1.63
C ILE A 149 18.66 0.39 2.19
N TYR A 150 17.46 0.41 1.62
CA TYR A 150 16.37 -0.42 2.12
C TYR A 150 16.60 -1.91 1.91
N GLN A 151 17.26 -2.29 0.81
CA GLN A 151 17.65 -3.68 0.56
C GLN A 151 18.51 -4.25 1.69
N GLN A 152 19.41 -3.45 2.27
CA GLN A 152 20.24 -3.90 3.39
C GLN A 152 19.39 -4.16 4.64
N ALA A 153 18.44 -3.27 4.93
CA ALA A 153 17.51 -3.44 6.06
C ALA A 153 16.63 -4.68 5.90
N LEU A 154 16.07 -4.87 4.69
CA LEU A 154 15.28 -6.06 4.35
C LEU A 154 16.09 -7.35 4.50
N ALA A 155 17.33 -7.36 4.00
CA ALA A 155 18.20 -8.53 4.11
C ALA A 155 18.53 -8.86 5.57
N ALA A 156 18.74 -7.86 6.43
CA ALA A 156 18.98 -8.06 7.86
C ALA A 156 17.78 -8.70 8.58
N GLU A 157 16.56 -8.44 8.09
CA GLU A 157 15.31 -9.02 8.61
C GLU A 157 14.87 -10.29 7.85
N GLY A 158 15.74 -10.84 6.98
CA GLY A 158 15.50 -12.12 6.29
C GLY A 158 14.58 -12.04 5.07
N PHE A 159 14.27 -10.86 4.56
CA PHE A 159 13.51 -10.68 3.33
C PHE A 159 14.37 -10.94 2.08
N GLY A 160 13.70 -11.28 0.98
CA GLY A 160 14.35 -11.49 -0.31
C GLY A 160 14.84 -10.20 -0.98
N SER A 161 15.34 -10.32 -2.20
CA SER A 161 15.75 -9.16 -3.00
C SER A 161 14.56 -8.31 -3.42
N ILE A 162 14.75 -7.00 -3.43
CA ILE A 162 13.82 -6.03 -3.99
C ILE A 162 13.68 -6.29 -5.49
N THR A 163 12.43 -6.36 -5.93
CA THR A 163 12.02 -6.62 -7.33
C THR A 163 11.44 -5.39 -8.02
N THR A 164 11.43 -4.25 -7.33
CA THR A 164 10.90 -2.98 -7.82
C THR A 164 11.55 -2.55 -9.12
N GLU A 165 10.71 -2.31 -10.12
CA GLU A 165 11.13 -1.72 -11.40
C GLU A 165 11.51 -0.26 -11.18
N ILE A 166 12.71 0.15 -11.60
CA ILE A 166 13.11 1.57 -11.65
C ILE A 166 13.33 1.92 -13.11
N ALA A 167 12.43 2.70 -13.70
CA ALA A 167 12.38 2.93 -15.14
C ALA A 167 11.95 4.38 -15.46
N PRO A 168 12.27 4.91 -16.64
CA PRO A 168 11.81 6.24 -17.02
C PRO A 168 10.29 6.26 -17.18
N LEU A 169 9.64 7.32 -16.72
CA LEU A 169 8.22 7.55 -16.97
C LEU A 169 8.02 7.82 -18.47
N ARG A 170 7.30 6.92 -19.16
CA ARG A 170 6.95 7.05 -20.58
C ARG A 170 5.56 7.67 -20.76
N ASN A 171 4.53 6.88 -20.44
CA ASN A 171 3.13 7.27 -20.51
C ASN A 171 2.53 7.23 -19.11
N TYR A 172 1.68 8.21 -18.80
CA TYR A 172 0.88 8.24 -17.58
C TYR A 172 -0.58 8.50 -17.96
N ASN A 173 -1.45 7.57 -17.58
CA ASN A 173 -2.89 7.68 -17.81
C ASN A 173 -3.57 7.85 -16.45
N ARG A 174 -4.20 9.01 -16.22
CA ARG A 174 -5.01 9.22 -15.01
C ARG A 174 -6.13 8.19 -14.96
N ALA A 175 -6.30 7.53 -13.82
CA ALA A 175 -7.38 6.58 -13.62
C ALA A 175 -8.74 7.29 -13.57
N GLU A 176 -9.80 6.55 -13.87
CA GLU A 176 -11.16 7.03 -13.87
C GLU A 176 -11.56 7.63 -12.52
N THR A 177 -12.50 8.59 -12.51
CA THR A 177 -12.85 9.38 -11.31
C THR A 177 -13.34 8.55 -10.12
N TYR A 178 -13.88 7.36 -10.38
CA TYR A 178 -14.34 6.45 -9.32
C TYR A 178 -13.19 5.71 -8.62
N HIS A 179 -11.97 5.71 -9.19
CA HIS A 179 -10.79 5.15 -8.55
C HIS A 179 -10.04 6.16 -7.66
N GLN A 180 -10.21 7.45 -7.92
CA GLN A 180 -9.60 8.52 -7.13
C GLN A 180 -10.24 8.57 -5.75
N ASP A 181 -9.47 8.86 -4.70
CA ASP A 181 -9.89 8.95 -3.30
C ASP A 181 -10.79 7.78 -2.86
N TYR A 182 -10.51 6.57 -3.38
CA TYR A 182 -11.47 5.47 -3.27
C TYR A 182 -11.77 5.10 -1.82
N LEU A 183 -10.74 5.04 -0.96
CA LEU A 183 -10.89 4.71 0.46
C LEU A 183 -11.42 5.88 1.30
N GLU A 184 -11.33 7.12 0.82
CA GLU A 184 -12.05 8.24 1.45
C GLU A 184 -13.54 8.13 1.18
N LYS A 185 -13.92 7.78 -0.06
CA LYS A 185 -15.32 7.58 -0.48
C LYS A 185 -15.91 6.29 0.09
N ASN A 186 -15.08 5.28 0.34
CA ASN A 186 -15.46 3.96 0.82
C ASN A 186 -14.54 3.55 1.99
N PRO A 187 -14.79 4.01 3.23
CA PRO A 187 -13.90 3.75 4.38
C PRO A 187 -13.69 2.27 4.70
N ASN A 188 -14.67 1.42 4.38
CA ASN A 188 -14.59 -0.04 4.53
C ASN A 188 -14.18 -0.75 3.23
N GLY A 189 -13.64 -0.01 2.26
CA GLY A 189 -13.20 -0.50 0.97
C GLY A 189 -11.97 -1.41 1.08
N TYR A 190 -11.69 -2.14 0.01
CA TYR A 190 -10.55 -3.04 -0.03
C TYR A 190 -9.21 -2.28 0.07
N CYS A 191 -8.39 -2.64 1.04
CA CYS A 191 -7.01 -2.18 1.19
C CYS A 191 -6.08 -3.40 1.39
N GLY A 192 -5.55 -3.92 0.30
CA GLY A 192 -4.69 -5.10 0.29
C GLY A 192 -3.19 -4.83 0.43
N ILE A 193 -2.78 -3.56 0.56
CA ILE A 193 -1.35 -3.23 0.65
C ILE A 193 -0.89 -3.31 2.11
N GLY A 194 0.08 -4.20 2.34
CA GLY A 194 0.82 -4.33 3.59
C GLY A 194 2.30 -4.03 3.39
N GLY A 195 2.89 -3.28 4.32
CA GLY A 195 4.34 -3.10 4.42
C GLY A 195 5.05 -4.37 4.89
N THR A 196 6.37 -4.33 4.90
CA THR A 196 7.22 -5.41 5.44
C THR A 196 7.34 -5.36 6.97
N GLY A 197 6.98 -4.22 7.58
CA GLY A 197 7.23 -3.93 8.99
C GLY A 197 8.70 -3.55 9.28
N VAL A 198 9.55 -3.47 8.25
CA VAL A 198 10.95 -3.04 8.36
C VAL A 198 11.03 -1.54 8.16
N ALA A 199 11.62 -0.83 9.12
CA ALA A 199 11.83 0.60 9.00
C ALA A 199 12.96 0.93 8.01
N TYR A 200 12.82 2.04 7.29
CA TYR A 200 13.84 2.59 6.44
C TYR A 200 14.99 3.16 7.28
N PRO A 201 16.25 2.72 7.05
CA PRO A 201 17.42 3.21 7.79
C PRO A 201 17.61 4.72 7.65
N GLY A 202 17.96 5.40 8.75
CA GLY A 202 18.15 6.85 8.76
C GLY A 202 16.86 7.63 9.03
N GLY A 203 15.70 6.97 8.96
CA GLY A 203 14.40 7.47 9.40
C GLY A 203 13.87 8.69 8.63
N MET A 204 12.55 8.70 8.44
CA MET A 204 11.80 9.95 8.48
C MET A 204 12.03 10.56 9.87
N THR A 205 12.37 11.85 9.98
CA THR A 205 12.57 12.49 11.29
C THR A 205 11.26 12.47 12.08
N GLU A 206 11.30 12.55 13.41
CA GLU A 206 10.09 12.57 14.27
C GLU A 206 9.03 13.60 13.82
N SER A 207 9.43 14.67 13.10
CA SER A 207 8.54 15.66 12.49
C SER A 207 7.73 15.18 11.28
N ASP A 208 8.11 14.06 10.66
CA ASP A 208 7.47 13.48 9.48
C ASP A 208 6.53 12.32 9.82
N ARG A 209 6.62 11.80 11.04
CA ARG A 209 5.68 10.83 11.58
C ARG A 209 4.62 11.62 12.34
N THR A 210 3.43 11.79 11.78
CA THR A 210 2.27 11.96 12.65
C THR A 210 2.29 10.75 13.58
N GLU A 211 2.45 10.99 14.88
CA GLU A 211 2.77 9.99 15.91
C GLU A 211 2.08 8.65 15.64
N SER A 212 2.86 7.67 15.20
CA SER A 212 2.51 6.26 15.34
C SER A 212 3.49 5.73 16.37
N PRO A 213 3.06 5.48 17.62
CA PRO A 213 3.95 4.88 18.60
C PRO A 213 4.36 3.53 18.00
N THR A 214 5.66 3.33 17.79
CA THR A 214 6.16 1.98 17.53
C THR A 214 5.93 1.23 18.83
N ALA A 215 4.78 0.56 18.92
CA ALA A 215 4.41 -0.16 20.13
C ALA A 215 5.52 -1.15 20.44
N GLU A 216 5.91 -1.19 21.71
CA GLU A 216 6.88 -2.15 22.16
C GLU A 216 6.37 -3.57 21.89
N ARG A 217 7.30 -4.46 21.54
CA ARG A 217 6.97 -5.87 21.30
C ARG A 217 6.51 -6.48 22.63
N LEU A 218 5.43 -7.26 22.59
CA LEU A 218 4.95 -7.96 23.79
C LEU A 218 6.05 -8.84 24.39
N ASP A 219 6.23 -8.76 25.71
CA ASP A 219 7.11 -9.65 26.45
C ASP A 219 6.47 -11.05 26.53
N ALA A 220 7.20 -12.07 26.09
CA ALA A 220 6.75 -13.45 26.19
C ALA A 220 6.59 -13.92 27.64
N GLY A 221 7.24 -13.27 28.61
CA GLY A 221 7.13 -13.57 30.04
C GLY A 221 5.78 -13.20 30.66
N ASP A 222 5.05 -12.26 30.05
CA ASP A 222 3.73 -11.80 30.52
C ASP A 222 2.56 -12.55 29.88
N LEU A 223 2.85 -13.50 28.98
CA LEU A 223 1.86 -14.22 28.19
C LEU A 223 1.79 -15.70 28.58
N GLN A 224 0.63 -16.33 28.31
CA GLN A 224 0.46 -17.76 28.56
C GLN A 224 1.06 -18.57 27.41
N ARG A 225 2.27 -19.11 27.61
CA ARG A 225 3.02 -19.76 26.54
C ARG A 225 2.30 -20.99 25.99
N GLU A 226 1.60 -21.73 26.83
CA GLU A 226 0.86 -22.95 26.47
C GLU A 226 -0.25 -22.62 25.48
N ARG A 227 -0.99 -21.51 25.70
CA ARG A 227 -2.05 -21.07 24.81
C ARG A 227 -2.39 -19.59 24.99
N GLN A 228 -2.22 -18.80 23.94
CA GLN A 228 -2.46 -17.34 23.94
C GLN A 228 -3.04 -16.87 22.61
N LEU A 229 -4.08 -16.03 22.66
CA LEU A 229 -4.52 -15.24 21.52
C LEU A 229 -3.83 -13.87 21.53
N ILE A 230 -3.31 -13.46 20.38
CA ILE A 230 -2.78 -12.11 20.17
C ILE A 230 -3.52 -11.50 18.97
N VAL A 231 -4.10 -10.33 19.18
CA VAL A 231 -4.72 -9.51 18.15
C VAL A 231 -3.67 -8.52 17.65
N PHE A 232 -3.25 -8.69 16.40
CA PHE A 232 -2.36 -7.75 15.73
C PHE A 232 -3.19 -6.68 15.02
N GLU A 233 -2.99 -5.44 15.44
CA GLU A 233 -3.76 -4.28 15.03
C GLU A 233 -2.89 -3.28 14.27
N ALA A 234 -3.52 -2.24 13.74
CA ALA A 234 -2.85 -1.09 13.15
C ALA A 234 -3.44 0.19 13.73
N VAL A 235 -2.65 1.26 13.72
CA VAL A 235 -3.12 2.60 14.04
C VAL A 235 -4.19 3.02 13.02
N ASP A 236 -5.24 3.70 13.48
CA ASP A 236 -6.41 4.10 12.70
C ASP A 236 -7.10 2.92 11.99
N CYS A 237 -7.48 1.89 12.74
CA CYS A 237 -8.10 0.68 12.21
C CYS A 237 -9.57 0.56 12.65
N PRO A 238 -10.55 1.00 11.83
CA PRO A 238 -11.98 0.90 12.17
C PRO A 238 -12.46 -0.54 12.40
N PHE A 239 -11.83 -1.51 11.73
CA PHE A 239 -12.13 -2.93 11.94
C PHE A 239 -11.61 -3.44 13.29
N CYS A 240 -10.53 -2.85 13.80
CA CYS A 240 -9.96 -3.17 15.11
C CYS A 240 -10.86 -2.58 16.21
N GLU A 241 -11.25 -1.31 16.08
CA GLU A 241 -12.24 -0.67 16.96
C GLU A 241 -13.56 -1.44 17.01
N ARG A 242 -14.03 -1.90 15.85
CA ARG A 242 -15.25 -2.71 15.78
C ARG A 242 -15.08 -4.09 16.41
N PHE A 243 -13.91 -4.73 16.24
CA PHE A 243 -13.61 -6.00 16.89
C PHE A 243 -13.51 -5.84 18.41
N GLU A 244 -12.95 -4.74 18.88
CA GLU A 244 -12.89 -4.40 20.30
C GLU A 244 -14.29 -4.34 20.91
N GLN A 245 -15.20 -3.57 20.30
CA GLN A 245 -16.59 -3.43 20.74
C GLN A 245 -17.38 -4.75 20.69
N ASP A 246 -17.29 -5.46 19.56
CA ASP A 246 -18.12 -6.65 19.34
C ASP A 246 -17.63 -7.88 20.13
N ILE A 247 -16.31 -7.98 20.37
CA ILE A 247 -15.66 -9.19 20.89
C ILE A 247 -14.86 -8.95 22.16
N LEU A 248 -13.92 -7.99 22.19
CA LEU A 248 -12.97 -7.86 23.30
C LEU A 248 -13.61 -7.31 24.59
N GLU A 249 -14.47 -6.30 24.48
CA GLU A 249 -15.18 -5.70 25.63
C GLU A 249 -16.03 -6.74 26.39
N ASN A 250 -16.47 -7.78 25.69
CA ASN A 250 -17.31 -8.85 26.22
C ASN A 250 -16.64 -10.22 26.11
N TRP A 251 -15.31 -10.28 26.24
CA TRP A 251 -14.56 -11.53 26.10
C TRP A 251 -14.97 -12.56 27.15
N GLN A 252 -15.40 -13.74 26.68
CA GLN A 252 -15.92 -14.83 27.52
C GLN A 252 -15.12 -16.13 27.42
N SER A 253 -14.10 -16.19 26.55
CA SER A 253 -13.29 -17.39 26.40
C SER A 253 -12.29 -17.52 27.53
N VAL A 254 -12.00 -18.75 27.93
CA VAL A 254 -10.93 -19.08 28.89
C VAL A 254 -9.53 -18.92 28.28
N VAL A 255 -9.43 -18.84 26.96
CA VAL A 255 -8.16 -18.54 26.28
C VAL A 255 -7.86 -17.05 26.47
N PRO A 256 -6.69 -16.69 27.05
CA PRO A 256 -6.34 -15.30 27.24
C PRO A 256 -6.13 -14.62 25.89
N ILE A 257 -6.56 -13.37 25.80
CA ILE A 257 -6.43 -12.54 24.61
C ILE A 257 -5.74 -11.23 24.97
N THR A 258 -4.87 -10.73 24.10
CA THR A 258 -4.23 -9.43 24.23
C THR A 258 -4.10 -8.78 22.86
N THR A 259 -3.93 -7.46 22.81
CA THR A 259 -3.78 -6.69 21.58
C THR A 259 -2.35 -6.15 21.47
N THR A 260 -1.89 -5.92 20.25
CA THR A 260 -0.62 -5.25 19.98
C THR A 260 -0.66 -4.51 18.64
N LEU A 261 -0.06 -3.34 18.61
CA LEU A 261 0.22 -2.60 17.37
C LEU A 261 1.58 -3.00 16.76
N HIS A 262 2.36 -3.85 17.44
CA HIS A 262 3.65 -4.30 16.93
C HIS A 262 3.46 -5.50 15.97
N PRO A 263 3.98 -5.45 14.73
CA PRO A 263 3.67 -6.46 13.70
C PRO A 263 4.44 -7.79 13.84
N ARG A 264 5.24 -7.95 14.90
CA ARG A 264 5.97 -9.20 15.20
C ARG A 264 5.41 -9.85 16.46
N PRO A 265 5.29 -11.19 16.51
CA PRO A 265 4.87 -11.92 17.71
C PRO A 265 5.88 -11.71 18.84
N PRO A 266 5.64 -12.08 20.10
CA PRO A 266 6.64 -12.00 21.18
C PRO A 266 8.01 -12.61 20.81
N GLU A 267 9.07 -12.21 21.51
CA GLU A 267 10.40 -12.79 21.26
C GLU A 267 10.41 -14.31 21.52
N GLY A 268 11.04 -15.06 20.62
CA GLY A 268 11.05 -16.53 20.66
C GLY A 268 9.72 -17.19 20.28
N TRP A 269 8.73 -16.44 19.79
CA TRP A 269 7.49 -16.96 19.22
C TRP A 269 7.52 -16.86 17.70
N THR A 270 6.85 -17.79 17.02
CA THR A 270 6.95 -17.95 15.56
C THR A 270 5.58 -17.90 14.90
N LEU A 271 5.43 -16.99 13.94
CA LEU A 271 4.29 -17.00 13.01
C LEU A 271 4.50 -18.05 11.91
N ALA A 272 3.44 -18.75 11.55
CA ALA A 272 3.44 -19.72 10.46
C ALA A 272 3.52 -19.01 9.09
N LYS A 273 2.96 -17.79 9.02
CA LYS A 273 2.98 -16.91 7.82
C LYS A 273 3.10 -15.45 8.24
N PRO A 274 3.67 -14.57 7.39
CA PRO A 274 3.60 -13.13 7.62
C PRO A 274 2.17 -12.67 7.89
N LEU A 275 2.01 -11.68 8.78
CA LEU A 275 0.72 -11.05 9.01
C LEU A 275 0.27 -10.29 7.77
N PHE A 276 -1.02 -10.31 7.50
CA PHE A 276 -1.63 -9.61 6.38
C PHE A 276 -3.03 -9.20 6.79
N GLY A 277 -3.37 -7.91 6.68
CA GLY A 277 -4.67 -7.37 7.12
C GLY A 277 -4.80 -7.19 8.64
N THR A 278 -5.65 -6.27 9.05
CA THR A 278 -5.95 -5.96 10.47
C THR A 278 -7.47 -5.87 10.72
N PRO A 279 -7.94 -6.24 11.92
CA PRO A 279 -7.20 -6.99 12.94
C PRO A 279 -6.89 -8.41 12.44
N THR A 280 -5.72 -8.94 12.80
CA THR A 280 -5.41 -10.37 12.62
C THR A 280 -5.23 -11.01 13.99
N ILE A 281 -6.11 -11.95 14.31
CA ILE A 281 -6.09 -12.71 15.56
C ILE A 281 -5.32 -13.99 15.32
N VAL A 282 -4.27 -14.21 16.10
CA VAL A 282 -3.42 -15.40 16.01
C VAL A 282 -3.48 -16.16 17.31
N LEU A 283 -3.76 -17.46 17.22
CA LEU A 283 -3.61 -18.40 18.31
C LEU A 283 -2.19 -18.95 18.31
N PHE A 284 -1.51 -18.80 19.44
CA PHE A 284 -0.23 -19.43 19.71
C PHE A 284 -0.39 -20.57 20.71
N GLU A 285 0.25 -21.68 20.40
CA GLU A 285 0.43 -22.81 21.33
C GLU A 285 1.93 -23.13 21.40
N ASP A 286 2.46 -23.17 22.63
CA ASP A 286 3.90 -23.27 22.91
C ASP A 286 4.76 -22.23 22.17
N GLY A 287 4.20 -21.03 21.97
CA GLY A 287 4.80 -19.93 21.22
C GLY A 287 4.84 -20.13 19.70
N ARG A 288 4.08 -21.06 19.13
CA ARG A 288 3.96 -21.25 17.67
C ARG A 288 2.54 -20.96 17.22
N GLU A 289 2.39 -20.24 16.11
CA GLU A 289 1.09 -20.03 15.48
C GLU A 289 0.47 -21.38 15.07
N THR A 290 -0.73 -21.68 15.58
CA THR A 290 -1.50 -22.89 15.21
C THR A 290 -2.80 -22.55 14.51
N ALA A 291 -3.37 -21.37 14.76
CA ALA A 291 -4.55 -20.88 14.05
C ALA A 291 -4.51 -19.36 13.87
N ARG A 292 -5.26 -18.89 12.87
CA ARG A 292 -5.37 -17.47 12.51
C ARG A 292 -6.77 -17.11 12.02
N TYR A 293 -7.21 -15.91 12.36
CA TYR A 293 -8.37 -15.23 11.81
C TYR A 293 -7.96 -13.83 11.35
N THR A 294 -8.16 -13.52 10.06
CA THR A 294 -7.68 -12.28 9.46
C THR A 294 -8.83 -11.42 8.96
N GLY A 295 -8.86 -10.17 9.41
CA GLY A 295 -9.87 -9.17 9.08
C GLY A 295 -11.18 -9.41 9.84
N TYR A 296 -11.86 -8.34 10.22
CA TYR A 296 -13.12 -8.41 10.94
C TYR A 296 -14.16 -7.51 10.27
N GLN A 297 -15.29 -8.10 9.85
CA GLN A 297 -16.35 -7.39 9.11
C GLN A 297 -17.57 -7.07 9.98
N GLY A 298 -17.45 -7.24 11.31
CA GLY A 298 -18.56 -7.05 12.23
C GLY A 298 -19.55 -8.21 12.28
N ASP A 299 -19.01 -9.42 12.26
CA ASP A 299 -19.78 -10.67 12.36
C ASP A 299 -19.23 -11.47 13.55
N PRO A 300 -19.76 -11.24 14.76
CA PRO A 300 -19.24 -11.86 15.97
C PRO A 300 -19.51 -13.37 15.99
N ASP A 301 -20.60 -13.84 15.37
CA ASP A 301 -20.94 -15.26 15.33
C ASP A 301 -19.95 -16.03 14.46
N ARG A 302 -19.54 -15.46 13.32
CA ARG A 302 -18.48 -16.05 12.49
C ARG A 302 -17.15 -16.15 13.23
N PHE A 303 -16.78 -15.12 13.99
CA PHE A 303 -15.57 -15.18 14.81
C PHE A 303 -15.67 -16.26 15.89
N ARG A 304 -16.81 -16.35 16.60
CA ARG A 304 -17.05 -17.39 17.61
C ARG A 304 -17.02 -18.80 17.03
N GLN A 305 -17.59 -19.01 15.85
CA GLN A 305 -17.52 -20.30 15.14
C GLN A 305 -16.08 -20.69 14.81
N TRP A 306 -15.24 -19.71 14.44
CA TRP A 306 -13.82 -19.94 14.24
C TRP A 306 -13.09 -20.25 15.56
N LEU A 307 -13.45 -19.58 16.65
CA LEU A 307 -12.81 -19.77 17.95
C LEU A 307 -13.19 -21.12 18.59
N ALA A 308 -14.45 -21.56 18.46
CA ALA A 308 -14.99 -22.76 19.10
C ALA A 308 -14.11 -24.04 19.02
N PRO A 309 -13.56 -24.45 17.85
CA PRO A 309 -12.69 -25.63 17.79
C PRO A 309 -11.34 -25.47 18.49
N HIS A 310 -10.97 -24.25 18.87
CA HIS A 310 -9.72 -23.91 19.55
C HIS A 310 -9.92 -23.65 21.04
N GLU A 311 -11.16 -23.68 21.54
CA GLU A 311 -11.42 -23.62 22.98
C GLU A 311 -11.03 -24.94 23.63
N PRO A 312 -10.50 -24.93 24.87
CA PRO A 312 -10.34 -26.16 25.62
C PRO A 312 -11.71 -26.81 25.79
N THR A 313 -11.79 -28.12 25.55
CA THR A 313 -13.00 -28.89 25.88
C THR A 313 -13.17 -28.84 27.41
N PRO A 314 -14.39 -28.62 27.94
CA PRO A 314 -14.63 -28.61 29.38
C PRO A 314 -14.23 -29.93 30.07
#